data_AF-A0A136I076-F1
#
_entry.id   AF-A0A136I076-F1
#
_cell.length_a   1.000
_cell.length_b   1.000
_cell.length_c   1.000
_cell.angle_alpha   90.00
_cell.angle_beta   90.00
_cell.angle_gamma   90.00
#
_symmetry.space_group_name_H-M   'P 1'
#
loop_
_entity.id
_entity.type
_entity.pdbx_description
1 polymer ?
#
loop_
_entity_poly.entity_id
_entity_poly.type
_entity_poly.pdbx_seq_one_letter_code
_entity_poly.pdbx_strand_id
1 'polypeptide(L)' 'MLVAARRARQIATGGKDPMVDVQNDKPTVTALREIEEGFVTAATLEQAELQAQEQQEHVEFASVASILSDQ' A
#
# COMPACT_ATOMS: atom_id res chain seq x y z
N MET A 1 -3.31 14.04 10.95
CA MET A 1 -1.92 13.66 11.28
C MET A 1 -1.64 12.16 11.16
N LEU A 2 -2.54 11.26 11.60
CA LEU A 2 -2.31 9.81 11.60
C LEU A 2 -2.04 9.20 10.20
N VAL A 3 -2.77 9.66 9.17
CA VAL A 3 -2.60 9.21 7.77
C VAL A 3 -1.19 9.47 7.25
N ALA A 4 -0.66 10.69 7.43
CA ALA A 4 0.70 11.05 7.03
C ALA A 4 1.76 10.20 7.76
N ALA A 5 1.62 10.00 9.07
CA ALA A 5 2.55 9.20 9.85
C ALA A 5 2.55 7.71 9.48
N ARG A 6 1.38 7.18 9.11
CA ARG A 6 1.23 5.81 8.60
C ARG A 6 1.87 5.67 7.23
N ARG A 7 1.61 6.60 6.32
CA ARG A 7 2.18 6.60 4.97
C ARG A 7 3.70 6.78 4.98
N ALA A 8 4.22 7.72 5.77
CA ALA A 8 5.66 7.92 5.93
C ALA A 8 6.38 6.65 6.40
N ARG A 9 5.75 5.84 7.26
CA ARG A 9 6.30 4.53 7.65
C ARG A 9 6.34 3.55 6.49
N GLN A 10 5.31 3.45 5.67
CA GLN A 10 5.29 2.57 4.49
C GLN A 10 6.42 2.90 3.51
N ILE A 11 6.69 4.19 3.30
CA ILE A 11 7.80 4.68 2.47
C ILE A 11 9.14 4.35 3.14
N ALA A 12 9.30 4.66 4.43
CA ALA A 12 10.55 4.46 5.16
C ALA A 12 10.98 2.98 5.27
N THR A 13 10.02 2.06 5.37
CA THR A 13 10.31 0.62 5.41
C THR A 13 10.49 0.01 4.02
N GLY A 14 10.34 0.79 2.94
CA GLY A 14 10.35 0.28 1.56
C GLY A 14 9.18 -0.68 1.25
N GLY A 15 8.11 -0.63 2.05
CA GLY A 15 6.96 -1.54 1.92
C GLY A 15 6.00 -1.11 0.81
N LYS A 16 6.04 0.15 0.40
CA LYS A 16 5.31 0.70 -0.75
C LYS A 16 6.13 1.81 -1.38
N ASP A 17 6.12 1.87 -2.71
CA ASP A 17 6.75 2.94 -3.44
C ASP A 17 5.99 4.26 -3.29
N PRO A 18 6.69 5.41 -3.28
CA PRO A 18 6.08 6.73 -3.37
C PRO A 18 5.28 6.92 -4.66
N MET A 19 4.18 7.66 -4.56
CA MET A 19 3.33 8.03 -5.71
C MET A 19 3.72 9.37 -6.31
N VAL A 20 4.66 10.09 -5.67
CA VAL A 20 5.25 11.35 -6.14
C VAL A 20 6.76 11.17 -6.29
N ASP A 21 7.37 11.99 -7.14
CA ASP A 21 8.81 11.97 -7.36
C ASP A 21 9.60 12.33 -6.09
N VAL A 22 10.61 11.52 -5.76
CA VAL A 22 11.39 11.67 -4.52
C VAL A 22 12.61 12.54 -4.79
N GLN A 23 12.53 13.80 -4.39
CA GLN A 23 13.61 14.77 -4.61
C GLN A 23 14.60 14.82 -3.43
N ASN A 24 15.11 13.66 -2.98
CA ASN A 24 15.84 13.49 -1.71
C ASN A 24 15.04 13.88 -0.46
N ASP A 25 13.72 13.86 -0.57
CA ASP A 25 12.82 14.19 0.54
C ASP A 25 12.87 13.12 1.64
N LYS A 26 12.71 13.57 2.89
CA LYS A 26 12.45 12.65 4.00
C LYS A 26 11.09 11.97 3.78
N PRO A 27 10.89 10.71 4.23
CA PRO A 27 9.62 10.00 4.04
C PRO A 27 8.38 10.75 4.53
N THR A 28 8.52 11.58 5.58
CA THR A 28 7.43 12.42 6.10
C THR A 28 7.07 13.58 5.16
N VAL A 29 8.04 14.14 4.44
CA VAL A 29 7.81 15.23 3.46
C VAL A 29 7.14 14.65 2.22
N THR A 30 7.64 13.52 1.71
CA THR A 30 7.01 12.79 0.60
C THR A 30 5.55 12.44 0.92
N ALA A 31 5.28 11.89 2.11
CA ALA A 31 3.92 11.54 2.53
C ALA A 31 2.98 12.75 2.64
N LEU A 32 3.48 13.93 3.02
CA LEU A 32 2.66 15.15 3.05
C LEU A 32 2.34 15.64 1.63
N ARG A 33 3.31 15.59 0.71
CA ARG A 33 3.10 15.92 -0.71
C ARG A 33 2.07 15.00 -1.36
N GLU A 34 2.14 13.69 -1.10
CA GLU A 34 1.14 12.74 -1.57
C GLU A 34 -0.27 13.03 -1.05
N ILE A 35 -0.39 13.59 0.15
CA ILE A 35 -1.68 14.02 0.72
C ILE A 35 -2.16 15.31 0.05
N GLU A 36 -1.27 16.28 -0.18
CA GLU A 36 -1.61 17.52 -0.89
C GLU A 36 -2.05 17.27 -2.34
N GLU A 37 -1.40 16.34 -3.03
CA GLU A 37 -1.75 15.93 -4.39
C GLU A 37 -2.97 14.99 -4.43
N GLY A 38 -3.49 14.56 -3.27
CA GLY A 38 -4.70 13.75 -3.15
C GLY A 38 -4.51 12.26 -3.42
N PHE A 39 -3.28 11.80 -3.65
CA PHE A 39 -2.95 10.38 -3.82
C PHE A 39 -3.17 9.57 -2.54
N VAL A 40 -2.89 10.18 -1.39
CA VAL A 40 -3.02 9.53 -0.08
C VAL A 40 -4.08 10.24 0.76
N THR A 41 -5.10 9.49 1.14
CA THR A 41 -6.16 9.90 2.07
C THR A 41 -6.48 8.73 3.00
N ALA A 42 -7.32 8.94 4.03
CA ALA A 42 -7.78 7.84 4.86
C ALA A 42 -8.51 6.76 4.04
N ALA A 43 -9.39 7.20 3.12
CA ALA A 43 -10.16 6.31 2.26
C ALA A 43 -9.27 5.51 1.29
N THR A 44 -8.30 6.16 0.64
CA THR A 44 -7.43 5.43 -0.30
C THR A 44 -6.53 4.41 0.39
N LEU A 45 -6.10 4.68 1.63
CA LEU A 45 -5.37 3.70 2.44
C LEU A 45 -6.23 2.51 2.84
N GLU A 46 -7.48 2.74 3.23
CA GLU A 46 -8.43 1.68 3.57
C GLU A 46 -8.79 0.82 2.36
N GLN A 47 -9.08 1.44 1.22
CA GLN A 47 -9.31 0.75 -0.04
C GLN A 47 -8.11 -0.11 -0.45
N ALA A 48 -6.89 0.43 -0.32
CA ALA A 48 -5.67 -0.34 -0.63
C ALA A 48 -5.44 -1.53 0.32
N GLU A 49 -5.93 -1.47 1.56
CA GLU A 49 -5.91 -2.61 2.49
C GLU A 49 -6.91 -3.69 2.10
N LEU A 50 -8.14 -3.29 1.76
CA LEU A 50 -9.18 -4.21 1.29
C LEU A 50 -8.72 -4.94 0.03
N GLN A 51 -8.20 -4.20 -0.96
CA GLN A 51 -7.68 -4.80 -2.18
C GLN A 51 -6.51 -5.76 -1.92
N ALA A 52 -5.63 -5.45 -0.97
CA ALA A 52 -4.53 -6.33 -0.60
C ALA A 52 -5.03 -7.64 0.05
N GLN A 53 -6.09 -7.56 0.87
CA GLN A 53 -6.73 -8.73 1.46
C GLN A 53 -7.39 -9.61 0.40
N GLU A 54 -8.21 -9.01 -0.47
CA GLU A 54 -8.88 -9.73 -1.56
C GLU A 54 -7.87 -10.40 -2.49
N GLN A 55 -6.76 -9.73 -2.79
CA GLN A 55 -5.71 -10.29 -3.64
C GLN A 55 -5.02 -11.48 -2.97
N GLN A 56 -4.77 -11.41 -1.65
CA GLN A 56 -4.22 -12.52 -0.87
C GLN A 56 -5.17 -13.71 -0.84
N GLU A 57 -6.45 -13.48 -0.56
CA GLU A 57 -7.48 -14.53 -0.57
C GLU A 57 -7.59 -15.20 -1.94
N HIS A 58 -7.59 -14.42 -3.02
CA HIS A 58 -7.65 -14.95 -4.38
C HIS A 58 -6.41 -15.81 -4.72
N VAL A 59 -5.22 -15.36 -4.32
CA VAL A 59 -3.97 -16.12 -4.50
C VAL A 59 -4.00 -17.41 -3.69
N GLU A 60 -4.46 -17.35 -2.44
CA GLU A 60 -4.60 -18.52 -1.57
C GLU A 60 -5.56 -19.54 -2.17
N PHE A 61 -6.76 -19.09 -2.57
CA PHE A 61 -7.76 -19.96 -3.18
C PHE A 61 -7.25 -20.64 -4.46
N ALA A 62 -6.58 -19.88 -5.33
CA ALA A 62 -5.99 -20.41 -6.54
C ALA A 62 -4.88 -21.44 -6.26
N SER A 63 -4.04 -21.19 -5.25
CA SER A 63 -2.99 -22.12 -4.84
C SER A 63 -3.55 -23.44 -4.30
N VAL A 64 -4.59 -23.38 -3.46
CA VAL A 64 -5.25 -24.56 -2.89
C VAL A 64 -5.95 -25.37 -3.99
N ALA A 65 -6.65 -24.69 -4.91
CA ALA A 65 -7.33 -25.35 -6.03
C ALA A 65 -6.35 -26.08 -6.97
N SER A 66 -5.18 -25.49 -7.25
CA SER A 66 -4.13 -26.13 -8.05
C SER A 66 -3.58 -27.39 -7.37
N ILE A 67 -3.34 -27.35 -6.06
CA ILE A 67 -2.80 -28.50 -5.31
C ILE A 67 -3.78 -29.68 -5.32
N LEU A 68 -5.08 -29.41 -5.26
CA LEU A 68 -6.12 -30.44 -5.28
C LEU A 68 -6.36 -31.04 -6.67
N SER A 69 -5.98 -30.33 -7.73
CA SER A 69 -6.18 -30.76 -9.12
C SER A 69 -5.04 -31.63 -9.67
N ASP A 70 -3.87 -31.61 -9.02
CA ASP A 70 -2.65 -32.35 -9.41
C ASP A 70 -2.52 -33.74 -8.72
N GLN A 71 -3.57 -34.23 -8.04
CA GLN A 71 -3.64 -35.57 -7.43
C GLN A 71 -4.60 -36.52 -8.14
#